data_AF-A0A520I9C8-F1
#
_entry.id   AF-A0A520I9C8-F1
#
_cell.length_a   1.000
_cell.length_b   1.000
_cell.length_c   1.000
_cell.angle_alpha   90.00
_cell.angle_beta   90.00
_cell.angle_gamma   90.00
#
_symmetry.space_group_name_H-M   'P 1'
#
loop_
_entity.id
_entity.type
_entity.pdbx_description
1 polymer ?
#
loop_
_entity_poly.entity_id
_entity_poly.type
_entity_poly.pdbx_seq_one_letter_code
_entity_poly.pdbx_strand_id
1 'polypeptide(L)'
;TYDFLRTTSNGGKVANANGYDIRFTADAAGSSNLSWEVERYVPTTGELVAWVKTDISSAADKVIYLHYGNSGISSFQGNINGTWKSSYVAVQHLVNGTTLSANDATSNQNNGTIQGPTATSGAFDGGANFSGANQYINLGNKSSLGTAGDFTLQAWINPSDYSTYQGILAKTSGNIPKPYDFYLMQGSGIPQLYRGNGSVHSNVAGSSGPTAGVWSQLVVTVSGNTVSHYLNGNLNGTGTLYEPGASGTDNVLIGSRADFATKFKGKMDEVRISNAALSANWIKTEYNNQSAPSSFYTIGTESGSAGGNQSPIVNAGANQTITLPTNTVTLNGSANDPDGTISEYSWTYVSGPTNPAAVISTPGAANTSVNNLVQGVYVFRFTAKDNIGATAFSDVTITVNGAGGGSGGPYYRMITINRSQVSNAVQSQFPVLISGTYPYLRTTANGGLVGNNSGYDIRFTTDVQANNKLNWEVEKYNPATGELIAWVKVDVSPSADQIIYMHYGTPTITSFQGNVNGTWNNNYAAVHHLVNGTSLSATDATVNANNGTINGAVAGTGAIDGCASFAGSGQYINIGNGSSLGITGSITLEAWINPTDYSNYNGIIGKTSGGLPKPYDFYLDQGT
;
A
#
# COMPACT_ATOMS: atom_id res chain seq x y z
N THR A 1 -12.46 14.31 -2.44
CA THR A 1 -12.52 15.78 -2.33
C THR A 1 -11.22 16.37 -2.75
N TYR A 2 -11.24 17.44 -3.55
CA TYR A 2 -10.06 18.08 -4.11
C TYR A 2 -10.13 19.60 -3.91
N ASP A 3 -9.21 20.17 -3.14
CA ASP A 3 -9.25 21.59 -2.77
C ASP A 3 -9.19 22.53 -3.99
N PHE A 4 -8.43 22.13 -5.03
CA PHE A 4 -8.36 22.89 -6.28
C PHE A 4 -9.70 22.92 -7.04
N LEU A 5 -10.60 21.96 -6.78
CA LEU A 5 -11.94 21.95 -7.37
C LEU A 5 -12.96 22.79 -6.59
N ARG A 6 -12.61 23.44 -5.49
CA ARG A 6 -13.53 24.43 -4.89
C ARG A 6 -13.73 25.59 -5.86
N THR A 7 -14.84 26.31 -5.71
CA THR A 7 -14.99 27.56 -6.48
C THR A 7 -13.95 28.59 -6.04
N THR A 8 -13.67 29.57 -6.89
CA THR A 8 -12.80 30.71 -6.56
C THR A 8 -13.26 31.45 -5.30
N SER A 9 -14.58 31.56 -5.10
CA SER A 9 -15.18 32.13 -3.87
C SER A 9 -14.95 31.30 -2.60
N ASN A 10 -14.56 30.03 -2.73
CA ASN A 10 -14.27 29.10 -1.64
C ASN A 10 -12.78 28.71 -1.60
N GLY A 11 -11.91 29.50 -2.22
CA GLY A 11 -10.45 29.31 -2.19
C GLY A 11 -9.90 28.24 -3.14
N GLY A 12 -10.72 27.72 -4.06
CA GLY A 12 -10.27 26.85 -5.14
C GLY A 12 -10.13 27.58 -6.47
N LYS A 13 -10.16 26.83 -7.58
CA LYS A 13 -9.88 27.34 -8.93
C LYS A 13 -11.05 27.24 -9.89
N VAL A 14 -12.12 26.53 -9.52
CA VAL A 14 -13.30 26.37 -10.40
C VAL A 14 -14.05 27.70 -10.47
N ALA A 15 -14.28 28.20 -11.68
CA ALA A 15 -14.93 29.48 -11.89
C ALA A 15 -16.45 29.37 -11.80
N ASN A 16 -17.02 28.23 -12.25
CA ASN A 16 -18.46 28.04 -12.29
C ASN A 16 -18.96 27.27 -11.06
N ALA A 17 -19.96 27.80 -10.34
CA ALA A 17 -20.52 27.15 -9.16
C ALA A 17 -21.19 25.80 -9.44
N ASN A 18 -21.60 25.55 -10.69
CA ASN A 18 -22.13 24.25 -11.12
C ASN A 18 -21.03 23.30 -11.65
N GLY A 19 -19.77 23.72 -11.66
CA GLY A 19 -18.64 22.91 -12.12
C GLY A 19 -18.56 22.72 -13.63
N TYR A 20 -19.23 23.57 -14.42
CA TYR A 20 -19.25 23.43 -15.88
C TYR A 20 -17.88 23.58 -16.55
N ASP A 21 -16.97 24.30 -15.91
CA ASP A 21 -15.59 24.44 -16.35
C ASP A 21 -14.69 23.25 -15.95
N ILE A 22 -15.22 22.25 -15.24
CA ILE A 22 -14.55 20.96 -14.99
C ILE A 22 -14.73 20.05 -16.21
N ARG A 23 -13.63 19.73 -16.90
CA ARG A 23 -13.64 18.93 -18.14
C ARG A 23 -12.60 17.82 -18.13
N PHE A 24 -12.90 16.74 -18.84
CA PHE A 24 -11.99 15.61 -19.02
C PHE A 24 -11.59 15.47 -20.49
N THR A 25 -10.30 15.44 -20.79
CA THR A 25 -9.78 15.36 -22.16
C THR A 25 -8.71 14.28 -22.32
N ALA A 26 -8.52 13.82 -23.55
CA ALA A 26 -7.49 12.84 -23.92
C ALA A 26 -6.10 13.47 -24.09
N ASP A 27 -6.03 14.80 -24.22
CA ASP A 27 -4.82 15.58 -24.46
C ASP A 27 -4.65 16.74 -23.46
N ALA A 28 -3.40 17.11 -23.21
CA ALA A 28 -3.03 18.20 -22.31
C ALA A 28 -3.51 19.58 -22.78
N ALA A 29 -3.72 19.77 -24.09
CA ALA A 29 -4.16 21.05 -24.66
C ALA A 29 -5.67 21.29 -24.47
N GLY A 30 -6.42 20.29 -23.97
CA GLY A 30 -7.86 20.41 -23.73
C GLY A 30 -8.70 20.46 -25.00
N SER A 31 -8.16 19.96 -26.12
CA SER A 31 -8.78 20.01 -27.46
C SER A 31 -9.63 18.78 -27.79
N SER A 32 -9.36 17.64 -27.15
CA SER A 32 -9.99 16.34 -27.40
C SER A 32 -10.78 15.91 -26.18
N ASN A 33 -12.03 16.39 -26.09
CA ASN A 33 -12.94 16.01 -25.01
C ASN A 33 -13.20 14.49 -24.98
N LEU A 34 -13.13 13.91 -23.79
CA LEU A 34 -13.70 12.59 -23.51
C LEU A 34 -15.21 12.73 -23.32
N SER A 35 -15.94 11.62 -23.24
CA SER A 35 -17.33 11.64 -22.76
C SER A 35 -17.32 11.44 -21.25
N TRP A 36 -17.99 12.32 -20.52
CA TRP A 36 -18.16 12.20 -19.07
C TRP A 36 -19.54 12.63 -18.61
N GLU A 37 -19.89 12.16 -17.43
CA GLU A 37 -21.05 12.50 -16.64
C GLU A 37 -20.59 12.94 -15.24
N VAL A 38 -21.28 13.91 -14.65
CA VAL A 38 -21.05 14.35 -13.27
C VAL A 38 -22.29 14.00 -12.46
N GLU A 39 -22.15 13.12 -11.49
CA GLU A 39 -23.24 12.80 -10.55
C GLU A 39 -23.34 13.85 -9.46
N ARG A 40 -22.19 14.27 -8.94
CA ARG A 40 -22.13 15.25 -7.86
C ARG A 40 -20.90 16.12 -7.95
N TYR A 41 -21.12 17.41 -7.77
CA TYR A 41 -20.09 18.39 -7.54
C TYR A 41 -20.52 19.31 -6.39
N VAL A 42 -19.65 19.48 -5.40
CA VAL A 42 -19.91 20.35 -4.25
C VAL A 42 -18.94 21.54 -4.30
N PRO A 43 -19.38 22.74 -4.68
CA PRO A 43 -18.50 23.88 -4.94
C PRO A 43 -17.74 24.41 -3.70
N THR A 44 -18.26 24.15 -2.50
CA THR A 44 -17.66 24.60 -1.25
C THR A 44 -16.54 23.69 -0.77
N THR A 45 -16.67 22.37 -1.00
CA THR A 45 -15.69 21.38 -0.54
C THR A 45 -14.74 20.94 -1.66
N GLY A 46 -15.14 21.08 -2.93
CA GLY A 46 -14.40 20.53 -4.07
C GLY A 46 -14.60 19.03 -4.23
N GLU A 47 -15.71 18.50 -3.71
CA GLU A 47 -16.08 17.10 -3.93
C GLU A 47 -16.59 16.90 -5.35
N LEU A 48 -16.15 15.82 -6.00
CA LEU A 48 -16.53 15.47 -7.36
C LEU A 48 -16.74 13.95 -7.44
N VAL A 49 -17.90 13.55 -7.96
CA VAL A 49 -18.21 12.18 -8.39
C VAL A 49 -18.58 12.26 -9.86
N ALA A 50 -17.76 11.62 -10.71
CA ALA A 50 -17.89 11.70 -12.15
C ALA A 50 -17.50 10.38 -12.81
N TRP A 51 -18.19 10.05 -13.91
CA TRP A 51 -17.89 8.91 -14.77
C TRP A 51 -17.23 9.42 -16.04
N VAL A 52 -16.07 8.87 -16.40
CA VAL A 52 -15.30 9.28 -17.58
C VAL A 52 -15.03 8.07 -18.46
N LYS A 53 -15.45 8.14 -19.72
CA LYS A 53 -15.22 7.08 -20.69
C LYS A 53 -13.84 7.22 -21.32
N THR A 54 -13.02 6.19 -21.17
CA THR A 54 -11.71 6.07 -21.81
C THR A 54 -11.34 4.59 -21.96
N ASP A 55 -10.36 4.32 -22.83
CA ASP A 55 -9.77 3.00 -22.95
C ASP A 55 -8.59 2.86 -21.99
N ILE A 56 -8.53 1.75 -21.27
CA ILE A 56 -7.46 1.39 -20.34
C ILE A 56 -6.89 0.01 -20.68
N SER A 57 -5.64 -0.25 -20.31
CA SER A 57 -4.92 -1.48 -20.62
C SER A 57 -4.02 -1.88 -19.46
N SER A 58 -3.76 -3.19 -19.33
CA SER A 58 -2.74 -3.69 -18.40
C SER A 58 -1.31 -3.52 -18.92
N ALA A 59 -1.14 -3.11 -20.18
CA ALA A 59 0.17 -3.00 -20.81
C ALA A 59 0.89 -1.67 -20.53
N ALA A 60 0.15 -0.60 -20.26
CA ALA A 60 0.69 0.73 -19.98
C ALA A 60 -0.36 1.61 -19.29
N ASP A 61 0.13 2.57 -18.50
CA ASP A 61 -0.70 3.58 -17.87
C ASP A 61 -1.38 4.46 -18.92
N LYS A 62 -2.67 4.74 -18.70
CA LYS A 62 -3.45 5.68 -19.51
C LYS A 62 -3.49 7.03 -18.83
N VAL A 63 -2.96 8.06 -19.48
CA VAL A 63 -3.11 9.45 -19.03
C VAL A 63 -4.38 10.05 -19.65
N ILE A 64 -5.18 10.70 -18.80
CA ILE A 64 -6.26 11.62 -19.18
C ILE A 64 -6.05 12.93 -18.41
N TYR A 65 -6.67 14.01 -18.88
CA TYR A 65 -6.43 15.34 -18.33
C TYR A 65 -7.71 15.92 -17.76
N LEU A 66 -7.59 16.49 -16.56
CA LEU A 66 -8.65 17.22 -15.87
C LEU A 66 -8.36 18.72 -16.03
N HIS A 67 -9.27 19.44 -16.67
CA HIS A 67 -9.21 20.88 -16.86
C HIS A 67 -10.23 21.57 -15.98
N TYR A 68 -9.89 22.72 -15.39
CA TYR A 68 -10.76 23.52 -14.54
C TYR A 68 -10.36 25.00 -14.57
N GLY A 69 -11.25 25.88 -14.10
CA GLY A 69 -10.98 27.30 -13.91
C GLY A 69 -11.17 28.18 -15.14
N ASN A 70 -11.72 27.65 -16.24
CA ASN A 70 -12.03 28.45 -17.41
C ASN A 70 -13.37 29.20 -17.21
N SER A 71 -13.28 30.45 -16.80
CA SER A 71 -14.45 31.33 -16.58
C SER A 71 -15.28 31.61 -17.84
N GLY A 72 -14.77 31.30 -19.03
CA GLY A 72 -15.52 31.38 -20.28
C GLY A 72 -16.54 30.26 -20.48
N ILE A 73 -16.49 29.20 -19.66
CA ILE A 73 -17.39 28.05 -19.79
C ILE A 73 -18.60 28.22 -18.87
N SER A 74 -19.77 28.43 -19.48
CA SER A 74 -21.04 28.71 -18.80
C SER A 74 -22.09 27.60 -18.94
N SER A 75 -21.79 26.52 -19.67
CA SER A 75 -22.67 25.37 -19.85
C SER A 75 -21.88 24.05 -19.77
N PHE A 76 -22.55 22.97 -19.38
CA PHE A 76 -21.94 21.64 -19.29
C PHE A 76 -21.41 21.17 -20.66
N GLN A 77 -20.16 20.72 -20.68
CA GLN A 77 -19.45 20.33 -21.90
C GLN A 77 -19.36 18.80 -22.11
N GLY A 78 -19.79 18.01 -21.13
CA GLY A 78 -19.72 16.55 -21.20
C GLY A 78 -20.82 15.93 -22.06
N ASN A 79 -20.68 14.64 -22.34
CA ASN A 79 -21.64 13.85 -23.10
C ASN A 79 -22.13 12.67 -22.27
N ILE A 80 -23.17 12.89 -21.46
CA ILE A 80 -23.73 11.90 -20.53
C ILE A 80 -24.08 10.59 -21.25
N ASN A 81 -24.90 10.69 -22.31
CA ASN A 81 -25.32 9.54 -23.12
C ASN A 81 -24.14 8.80 -23.78
N GLY A 82 -23.06 9.53 -24.08
CA GLY A 82 -21.83 8.97 -24.68
C GLY A 82 -20.88 8.32 -23.68
N THR A 83 -21.02 8.59 -22.37
CA THR A 83 -20.16 8.07 -21.29
C THR A 83 -20.29 6.56 -21.14
N TRP A 84 -21.48 6.02 -21.38
CA TRP A 84 -21.74 4.60 -21.23
C TRP A 84 -21.43 3.85 -22.53
N LYS A 85 -20.95 2.60 -22.42
CA LYS A 85 -20.82 1.72 -23.58
C LYS A 85 -22.22 1.44 -24.12
N SER A 86 -22.39 1.39 -25.45
CA SER A 86 -23.71 1.20 -26.08
C SER A 86 -24.43 -0.09 -25.67
N SER A 87 -23.70 -1.06 -25.10
CA SER A 87 -24.30 -2.27 -24.55
C SER A 87 -25.03 -2.04 -23.23
N TYR A 88 -24.68 -1.02 -22.44
CA TYR A 88 -25.45 -0.64 -21.26
C TYR A 88 -26.80 -0.08 -21.71
N VAL A 89 -27.86 -0.79 -21.38
CA VAL A 89 -29.23 -0.41 -21.70
C VAL A 89 -29.92 0.30 -20.54
N ALA A 90 -29.44 0.15 -19.31
CA ALA A 90 -29.86 0.97 -18.18
C ALA A 90 -28.70 1.15 -17.19
N VAL A 91 -28.52 2.36 -16.68
CA VAL A 91 -27.59 2.70 -15.61
C VAL A 91 -28.34 3.60 -14.62
N GLN A 92 -28.56 3.08 -13.42
CA GLN A 92 -29.32 3.72 -12.35
C GLN A 92 -28.37 4.04 -11.20
N HIS A 93 -27.92 5.29 -11.13
CA HIS A 93 -27.02 5.80 -10.10
C HIS A 93 -27.68 5.99 -8.74
N LEU A 94 -29.01 6.14 -8.70
CA LEU A 94 -29.75 6.34 -7.45
C LEU A 94 -29.19 7.51 -6.61
N VAL A 95 -28.90 8.62 -7.31
CA VAL A 95 -28.15 9.80 -6.84
C VAL A 95 -28.50 10.29 -5.44
N ASN A 96 -27.49 10.84 -4.76
CA ASN A 96 -27.63 11.33 -3.40
C ASN A 96 -28.54 12.54 -3.31
N GLY A 97 -29.42 12.54 -2.32
CA GLY A 97 -30.35 13.62 -2.07
C GLY A 97 -31.34 13.28 -0.97
N THR A 98 -32.19 14.25 -0.65
CA THR A 98 -33.34 14.04 0.25
C THR A 98 -34.47 13.27 -0.42
N THR A 99 -34.49 13.24 -1.76
CA THR A 99 -35.48 12.54 -2.59
C THR A 99 -34.75 11.55 -3.50
N LEU A 100 -35.18 10.30 -3.50
CA LEU A 100 -34.63 9.27 -4.37
C LEU A 100 -34.98 9.56 -5.83
N SER A 101 -34.01 9.42 -6.73
CA SER A 101 -34.21 9.52 -8.18
C SER A 101 -33.77 8.21 -8.85
N ALA A 102 -34.51 7.78 -9.87
CA ALA A 102 -34.22 6.60 -10.66
C ALA A 102 -34.13 6.95 -12.15
N ASN A 103 -33.28 7.92 -12.47
CA ASN A 103 -33.03 8.30 -13.85
C ASN A 103 -32.00 7.36 -14.48
N ASP A 104 -32.26 6.96 -15.72
CA ASP A 104 -31.32 6.20 -16.53
C ASP A 104 -30.33 7.14 -17.20
N ALA A 105 -29.03 6.93 -16.92
CA ALA A 105 -27.94 7.72 -17.49
C ALA A 105 -27.60 7.33 -18.95
N THR A 106 -28.17 6.24 -19.48
CA THR A 106 -27.95 5.84 -20.87
C THR A 106 -28.88 6.60 -21.83
N SER A 107 -28.54 6.58 -23.12
CA SER A 107 -29.40 7.13 -24.19
C SER A 107 -30.76 6.44 -24.30
N ASN A 108 -30.98 5.29 -23.64
CA ASN A 108 -32.24 4.54 -23.71
C ASN A 108 -33.36 5.17 -22.88
N GLN A 109 -33.02 6.02 -21.89
CA GLN A 109 -34.00 6.68 -21.02
C GLN A 109 -34.96 5.69 -20.35
N ASN A 110 -34.43 4.55 -19.90
CA ASN A 110 -35.14 3.54 -19.11
C ASN A 110 -35.36 4.01 -17.66
N ASN A 111 -35.87 5.24 -17.49
CA ASN A 111 -36.15 5.85 -16.19
C ASN A 111 -37.15 5.00 -15.39
N GLY A 112 -36.90 4.91 -14.08
CA GLY A 112 -37.68 4.16 -13.12
C GLY A 112 -38.74 5.00 -12.41
N THR A 113 -39.91 4.40 -12.19
CA THR A 113 -40.92 4.93 -11.26
C THR A 113 -40.71 4.29 -9.89
N ILE A 114 -40.50 5.11 -8.86
CA ILE A 114 -40.20 4.67 -7.49
C ILE A 114 -41.51 4.39 -6.74
N GLN A 115 -41.63 3.19 -6.17
CA GLN A 115 -42.75 2.81 -5.30
C GLN A 115 -42.23 2.42 -3.91
N GLY A 116 -42.02 3.43 -3.06
CA GLY A 116 -41.76 3.24 -1.64
C GLY A 116 -40.31 3.21 -1.12
N PRO A 117 -39.24 2.76 -1.83
CA PRO A 117 -37.89 2.87 -1.27
C PRO A 117 -37.47 4.34 -1.15
N THR A 118 -36.58 4.62 -0.20
CA THR A 118 -36.17 6.00 0.15
C THR A 118 -34.71 6.25 -0.17
N ALA A 119 -34.32 7.52 -0.32
CA ALA A 119 -32.92 7.87 -0.50
C ALA A 119 -32.08 7.52 0.74
N THR A 120 -30.84 7.13 0.51
CA THR A 120 -29.82 6.87 1.53
C THR A 120 -28.43 7.11 0.95
N SER A 121 -27.38 6.98 1.77
CA SER A 121 -26.00 6.95 1.27
C SER A 121 -25.72 5.63 0.55
N GLY A 122 -25.13 5.73 -0.63
CA GLY A 122 -24.77 4.60 -1.50
C GLY A 122 -23.47 3.89 -1.11
N ALA A 123 -23.06 2.97 -1.99
CA ALA A 123 -21.67 2.55 -2.08
C ALA A 123 -20.83 3.72 -2.63
N PHE A 124 -21.39 4.45 -3.59
CA PHE A 124 -20.84 5.68 -4.17
C PHE A 124 -21.93 6.73 -4.18
N ASP A 125 -21.67 7.85 -3.54
CA ASP A 125 -22.65 8.92 -3.43
C ASP A 125 -23.99 8.52 -2.76
N GLY A 126 -25.02 8.21 -3.56
CA GLY A 126 -26.40 7.98 -3.13
C GLY A 126 -26.85 6.54 -3.33
N GLY A 127 -28.00 6.17 -2.77
CA GLY A 127 -28.56 4.85 -2.97
C GLY A 127 -30.02 4.77 -2.55
N ALA A 128 -30.64 3.64 -2.84
CA ALA A 128 -32.01 3.33 -2.44
C ALA A 128 -32.02 2.40 -1.22
N ASN A 129 -32.80 2.75 -0.19
CA ASN A 129 -33.05 1.93 0.99
C ASN A 129 -34.43 1.26 0.88
N PHE A 130 -34.43 -0.08 0.94
CA PHE A 130 -35.60 -0.93 0.92
C PHE A 130 -35.80 -1.57 2.31
N SER A 131 -37.00 -1.49 2.85
CA SER A 131 -37.38 -1.99 4.18
C SER A 131 -37.77 -3.47 4.20
N GLY A 132 -37.86 -4.14 3.04
CA GLY A 132 -38.43 -5.48 2.91
C GLY A 132 -39.97 -5.51 2.79
N ALA A 133 -40.61 -4.33 2.76
CA ALA A 133 -42.01 -4.17 2.37
C ALA A 133 -42.19 -4.30 0.85
N ASN A 134 -43.41 -4.13 0.35
CA ASN A 134 -43.73 -4.19 -1.09
C ASN A 134 -43.22 -2.94 -1.82
N GLN A 135 -41.90 -2.81 -1.89
CA GLN A 135 -41.17 -1.67 -2.44
C GLN A 135 -40.40 -2.08 -3.68
N TYR A 136 -40.35 -1.20 -4.68
CA TYR A 136 -39.61 -1.44 -5.92
C TYR A 136 -39.34 -0.14 -6.68
N ILE A 137 -38.44 -0.23 -7.67
CA ILE A 137 -38.31 0.77 -8.74
C ILE A 137 -38.71 0.08 -10.04
N ASN A 138 -39.68 0.64 -10.76
CA ASN A 138 -40.24 0.06 -11.98
C ASN A 138 -39.69 0.75 -13.23
N LEU A 139 -38.87 0.05 -14.01
CA LEU A 139 -38.30 0.56 -15.28
C LEU A 139 -39.27 0.37 -16.48
N GLY A 140 -40.39 -0.31 -16.27
CA GLY A 140 -41.40 -0.60 -17.27
C GLY A 140 -41.06 -1.80 -18.16
N ASN A 141 -41.88 -2.00 -19.20
CA ASN A 141 -41.68 -3.02 -20.22
C ASN A 141 -41.18 -2.37 -21.53
N LYS A 142 -39.88 -2.08 -21.59
CA LYS A 142 -39.22 -1.51 -22.78
C LYS A 142 -38.39 -2.58 -23.49
N SER A 143 -38.36 -2.53 -24.83
CA SER A 143 -37.68 -3.55 -25.66
C SER A 143 -36.18 -3.66 -25.37
N SER A 144 -35.52 -2.55 -25.06
CA SER A 144 -34.10 -2.50 -24.67
C SER A 144 -33.79 -3.31 -23.41
N LEU A 145 -34.78 -3.52 -22.53
CA LEU A 145 -34.65 -4.31 -21.31
C LEU A 145 -35.04 -5.79 -21.49
N GLY A 146 -35.52 -6.16 -22.68
CA GLY A 146 -35.97 -7.51 -23.04
C GLY A 146 -34.85 -8.41 -23.57
N THR A 147 -33.73 -8.51 -22.85
CA THR A 147 -32.52 -9.19 -23.32
C THR A 147 -32.71 -10.71 -23.43
N ALA A 148 -33.08 -11.18 -24.62
CA ALA A 148 -33.24 -12.61 -24.92
C ALA A 148 -31.93 -13.31 -25.31
N GLY A 149 -30.86 -12.57 -25.65
CA GLY A 149 -29.53 -13.08 -25.97
C GLY A 149 -28.55 -12.98 -24.79
N ASP A 150 -27.31 -12.60 -25.06
CA ASP A 150 -26.30 -12.33 -24.04
C ASP A 150 -26.65 -11.08 -23.23
N PHE A 151 -26.34 -11.08 -21.93
CA PHE A 151 -26.56 -9.92 -21.08
C PHE A 151 -25.71 -9.95 -19.82
N THR A 152 -25.64 -8.80 -19.12
CA THR A 152 -25.09 -8.68 -17.78
C THR A 152 -26.02 -7.88 -16.90
N LEU A 153 -26.29 -8.35 -15.69
CA LEU A 153 -27.02 -7.63 -14.64
C LEU A 153 -26.07 -7.36 -13.48
N GLN A 154 -26.13 -6.16 -12.90
CA GLN A 154 -25.25 -5.77 -11.82
C GLN A 154 -25.88 -4.78 -10.84
N ALA A 155 -25.45 -4.84 -9.59
CA ALA A 155 -25.75 -3.85 -8.56
C ALA A 155 -24.68 -3.87 -7.46
N TRP A 156 -24.48 -2.74 -6.80
CA TRP A 156 -23.93 -2.71 -5.45
C TRP A 156 -25.07 -2.91 -4.45
N ILE A 157 -24.86 -3.79 -3.48
CA ILE A 157 -25.89 -4.17 -2.50
C ILE A 157 -25.32 -4.21 -1.09
N ASN A 158 -26.16 -3.87 -0.12
CA ASN A 158 -25.93 -4.03 1.30
C ASN A 158 -27.20 -4.61 1.94
N PRO A 159 -27.43 -5.94 1.82
CA PRO A 159 -28.59 -6.60 2.41
C PRO A 159 -28.51 -6.56 3.94
N SER A 160 -29.62 -6.29 4.63
CA SER A 160 -29.63 -6.26 6.10
C SER A 160 -29.59 -7.64 6.74
N ASP A 161 -30.22 -8.63 6.10
CA ASP A 161 -30.24 -10.04 6.50
C ASP A 161 -30.70 -10.92 5.33
N TYR A 162 -30.73 -12.24 5.54
CA TYR A 162 -31.24 -13.22 4.59
C TYR A 162 -32.48 -13.96 5.12
N SER A 163 -33.24 -13.35 6.03
CA SER A 163 -34.45 -13.98 6.59
C SER A 163 -35.54 -14.23 5.55
N THR A 164 -35.51 -13.51 4.43
CA THR A 164 -36.35 -13.68 3.24
C THR A 164 -35.51 -13.66 1.97
N TYR A 165 -36.09 -14.05 0.84
CA TYR A 165 -35.47 -13.85 -0.47
C TYR A 165 -35.25 -12.36 -0.77
N GLN A 166 -34.11 -12.01 -1.36
CA GLN A 166 -33.72 -10.64 -1.67
C GLN A 166 -33.77 -10.40 -3.18
N GLY A 167 -34.78 -9.69 -3.69
CA GLY A 167 -34.89 -9.39 -5.12
C GLY A 167 -33.88 -8.34 -5.56
N ILE A 168 -33.14 -8.56 -6.64
CA ILE A 168 -32.20 -7.56 -7.20
C ILE A 168 -32.80 -6.91 -8.44
N LEU A 169 -33.00 -7.70 -9.49
CA LEU A 169 -33.51 -7.28 -10.79
C LEU A 169 -34.39 -8.38 -11.39
N ALA A 170 -35.63 -8.06 -11.73
CA ALA A 170 -36.56 -9.07 -12.21
C ALA A 170 -37.46 -8.59 -13.34
N LYS A 171 -37.58 -9.40 -14.39
CA LYS A 171 -38.57 -9.31 -15.47
C LYS A 171 -39.36 -10.62 -15.50
N THR A 172 -40.24 -10.77 -14.53
CA THR A 172 -40.95 -12.01 -14.22
C THR A 172 -42.26 -11.74 -13.50
N SER A 173 -43.18 -12.68 -13.62
CA SER A 173 -44.38 -12.79 -12.81
C SER A 173 -44.54 -14.24 -12.36
N GLY A 174 -44.87 -14.46 -11.07
CA GLY A 174 -45.15 -15.79 -10.51
C GLY A 174 -43.99 -16.79 -10.58
N ASN A 175 -42.74 -16.33 -10.45
CA ASN A 175 -41.52 -17.15 -10.58
C ASN A 175 -41.33 -17.80 -11.97
N ILE A 176 -41.93 -17.21 -13.01
CA ILE A 176 -41.78 -17.67 -14.40
C ILE A 176 -41.10 -16.54 -15.19
N PRO A 177 -39.76 -16.53 -15.31
CA PRO A 177 -39.01 -15.42 -15.90
C PRO A 177 -39.26 -15.26 -17.41
N LYS A 178 -39.31 -13.99 -17.86
CA LYS A 178 -39.53 -13.56 -19.25
C LYS A 178 -38.76 -12.26 -19.58
N PRO A 179 -37.41 -12.24 -19.59
CA PRO A 179 -36.55 -13.42 -19.60
C PRO A 179 -35.77 -13.71 -18.31
N TYR A 180 -35.65 -12.81 -17.33
CA TYR A 180 -34.71 -12.97 -16.21
C TYR A 180 -35.32 -12.67 -14.84
N ASP A 181 -34.83 -13.37 -13.82
CA ASP A 181 -35.07 -13.10 -12.39
C ASP A 181 -33.76 -13.31 -11.61
N PHE A 182 -33.21 -12.23 -11.07
CA PHE A 182 -31.95 -12.19 -10.34
C PHE A 182 -32.19 -11.80 -8.88
N TYR A 183 -31.90 -12.72 -7.97
CA TYR A 183 -32.20 -12.59 -6.54
C TYR A 183 -31.19 -13.36 -5.68
N LEU A 184 -31.24 -13.14 -4.36
CA LEU A 184 -30.47 -13.91 -3.38
C LEU A 184 -31.38 -14.86 -2.60
N MET A 185 -30.89 -16.08 -2.35
CA MET A 185 -31.61 -17.11 -1.60
C MET A 185 -31.85 -16.72 -0.15
N GLN A 186 -33.03 -17.08 0.37
CA GLN A 186 -33.31 -17.07 1.80
C GLN A 186 -32.33 -17.97 2.56
N GLY A 187 -31.89 -17.53 3.73
CA GLY A 187 -30.96 -18.22 4.62
C GLY A 187 -29.49 -18.02 4.26
N SER A 188 -29.12 -18.28 3.00
CA SER A 188 -27.71 -18.32 2.57
C SER A 188 -27.23 -17.05 1.86
N GLY A 189 -28.13 -16.26 1.28
CA GLY A 189 -27.77 -15.13 0.44
C GLY A 189 -27.09 -15.51 -0.89
N ILE A 190 -27.06 -16.80 -1.25
CA ILE A 190 -26.45 -17.26 -2.51
C ILE A 190 -27.22 -16.67 -3.70
N PRO A 191 -26.54 -16.05 -4.67
CA PRO A 191 -27.22 -15.46 -5.83
C PRO A 191 -27.77 -16.53 -6.77
N GLN A 192 -28.95 -16.26 -7.33
CA GLN A 192 -29.65 -17.10 -8.30
C GLN A 192 -29.99 -16.27 -9.52
N LEU A 193 -29.66 -16.78 -10.71
CA LEU A 193 -30.22 -16.27 -11.96
C LEU A 193 -31.14 -17.32 -12.55
N TYR A 194 -32.42 -17.00 -12.62
CA TYR A 194 -33.43 -17.74 -13.36
C TYR A 194 -33.59 -17.11 -14.75
N ARG A 195 -33.62 -17.95 -15.80
CA ARG A 195 -33.92 -17.51 -17.18
C ARG A 195 -34.98 -18.40 -17.79
N GLY A 196 -35.89 -17.80 -18.57
CA GLY A 196 -36.96 -18.53 -19.23
C GLY A 196 -37.72 -17.72 -20.28
N ASN A 197 -38.76 -18.34 -20.83
CA ASN A 197 -39.60 -17.79 -21.88
C ASN A 197 -41.07 -17.60 -21.46
N GLY A 198 -41.40 -17.95 -20.21
CA GLY A 198 -42.77 -17.90 -19.74
C GLY A 198 -43.52 -19.20 -19.59
N SER A 199 -42.93 -20.29 -20.06
CA SER A 199 -43.49 -21.63 -19.96
C SER A 199 -42.48 -22.56 -19.32
N VAL A 200 -41.21 -22.42 -19.71
CA VAL A 200 -40.08 -23.18 -19.19
C VAL A 200 -38.99 -22.23 -18.69
N HIS A 201 -38.21 -22.68 -17.71
CA HIS A 201 -37.09 -21.92 -17.16
C HIS A 201 -36.02 -22.87 -16.61
N SER A 202 -34.79 -22.35 -16.54
CA SER A 202 -33.67 -22.99 -15.84
C SER A 202 -32.93 -21.94 -15.01
N ASN A 203 -32.15 -22.38 -14.04
CA ASN A 203 -31.41 -21.48 -13.16
C ASN A 203 -29.97 -21.93 -12.96
N VAL A 204 -29.11 -20.96 -12.66
CA VAL A 204 -27.75 -21.20 -12.22
C VAL A 204 -27.51 -20.42 -10.92
N ALA A 205 -26.97 -21.13 -9.93
CA ALA A 205 -26.59 -20.58 -8.63
C ALA A 205 -25.15 -20.05 -8.65
N GLY A 206 -24.86 -19.06 -7.81
CA GLY A 206 -23.50 -18.77 -7.39
C GLY A 206 -23.01 -19.73 -6.30
N SER A 207 -21.77 -19.54 -5.86
CA SER A 207 -21.12 -20.41 -4.86
C SER A 207 -21.27 -19.90 -3.42
N SER A 208 -21.33 -18.57 -3.23
CA SER A 208 -21.39 -17.93 -1.91
C SER A 208 -22.26 -16.68 -1.92
N GLY A 209 -22.85 -16.35 -0.77
CA GLY A 209 -23.61 -15.12 -0.56
C GLY A 209 -22.75 -13.96 -0.05
N PRO A 210 -23.13 -12.70 -0.30
CA PRO A 210 -22.44 -11.55 0.29
C PRO A 210 -22.61 -11.53 1.82
N THR A 211 -21.73 -10.81 2.52
CA THR A 211 -21.90 -10.59 3.96
C THR A 211 -23.00 -9.56 4.20
N ALA A 212 -23.99 -9.88 5.04
CA ALA A 212 -25.05 -8.94 5.39
C ALA A 212 -24.48 -7.71 6.11
N GLY A 213 -25.03 -6.52 5.83
CA GLY A 213 -24.57 -5.24 6.37
C GLY A 213 -23.35 -4.65 5.65
N VAL A 214 -22.76 -5.34 4.68
CA VAL A 214 -21.55 -4.92 3.97
C VAL A 214 -21.85 -4.66 2.49
N TRP A 215 -21.40 -3.51 1.98
CA TRP A 215 -21.48 -3.21 0.55
C TRP A 215 -20.69 -4.24 -0.26
N SER A 216 -21.37 -4.88 -1.21
CA SER A 216 -20.79 -5.88 -2.10
C SER A 216 -21.24 -5.62 -3.53
N GLN A 217 -20.33 -5.77 -4.49
CA GLN A 217 -20.69 -5.76 -5.91
C GLN A 217 -21.15 -7.16 -6.32
N LEU A 218 -22.36 -7.23 -6.87
CA LEU A 218 -22.91 -8.47 -7.40
C LEU A 218 -23.15 -8.32 -8.91
N VAL A 219 -22.60 -9.25 -9.70
CA VAL A 219 -22.71 -9.24 -11.16
C VAL A 219 -23.05 -10.64 -11.64
N VAL A 220 -23.94 -10.76 -12.62
CA VAL A 220 -24.18 -12.01 -13.34
C VAL A 220 -24.16 -11.79 -14.84
N THR A 221 -23.40 -12.62 -15.55
CA THR A 221 -23.28 -12.58 -17.02
C THR A 221 -23.91 -13.81 -17.63
N VAL A 222 -24.60 -13.64 -18.76
CA VAL A 222 -25.05 -14.71 -19.64
C VAL A 222 -24.37 -14.56 -20.98
N SER A 223 -23.55 -15.55 -21.38
CA SER A 223 -22.97 -15.64 -22.72
C SER A 223 -23.35 -16.96 -23.39
N GLY A 224 -24.18 -16.88 -24.42
CA GLY A 224 -24.93 -18.01 -24.96
C GLY A 224 -25.78 -18.67 -23.87
N ASN A 225 -25.35 -19.86 -23.46
CA ASN A 225 -25.99 -20.65 -22.40
C ASN A 225 -25.20 -20.63 -21.10
N THR A 226 -24.01 -20.05 -21.07
CA THR A 226 -23.15 -20.04 -19.88
C THR A 226 -23.53 -18.86 -18.98
N VAL A 227 -23.82 -19.16 -17.71
CA VAL A 227 -24.00 -18.17 -16.64
C VAL A 227 -22.73 -18.12 -15.82
N SER A 228 -22.25 -16.92 -15.51
CA SER A 228 -21.18 -16.71 -14.53
C SER A 228 -21.62 -15.65 -13.54
N HIS A 229 -21.61 -16.02 -12.26
CA HIS A 229 -21.83 -15.10 -11.14
C HIS A 229 -20.50 -14.54 -10.69
N TYR A 230 -20.49 -13.28 -10.25
CA TYR A 230 -19.32 -12.64 -9.67
C TYR A 230 -19.70 -11.92 -8.39
N LEU A 231 -18.82 -12.00 -7.40
CA LEU A 231 -18.92 -11.30 -6.12
C LEU A 231 -17.62 -10.52 -5.91
N ASN A 232 -17.73 -9.20 -5.76
CA ASN A 232 -16.59 -8.30 -5.54
C ASN A 232 -15.49 -8.46 -6.60
N GLY A 233 -15.91 -8.50 -7.88
CA GLY A 233 -15.03 -8.66 -9.03
C GLY A 233 -14.48 -10.07 -9.26
N ASN A 234 -14.72 -11.04 -8.37
CA ASN A 234 -14.20 -12.41 -8.48
C ASN A 234 -15.30 -13.38 -8.93
N LEU A 235 -14.95 -14.42 -9.70
CA LEU A 235 -15.89 -15.47 -10.10
C LEU A 235 -16.47 -16.17 -8.86
N ASN A 236 -17.80 -16.25 -8.80
CA ASN A 236 -18.59 -16.80 -7.71
C ASN A 236 -19.56 -17.87 -8.23
N GLY A 237 -19.05 -18.80 -9.03
CA GLY A 237 -19.82 -19.91 -9.60
C GLY A 237 -20.21 -19.70 -11.06
N THR A 238 -20.33 -20.81 -11.78
CA THR A 238 -20.71 -20.85 -13.19
C THR A 238 -21.53 -22.10 -13.49
N GLY A 239 -22.33 -22.06 -14.55
CA GLY A 239 -23.17 -23.17 -14.96
C GLY A 239 -23.83 -22.92 -16.32
N THR A 240 -24.64 -23.87 -16.75
CA THR A 240 -25.29 -23.85 -18.06
C THR A 240 -26.80 -23.76 -17.91
N LEU A 241 -27.41 -22.87 -18.69
CA LEU A 241 -28.85 -22.79 -18.89
C LEU A 241 -29.26 -23.74 -20.01
N TYR A 242 -30.35 -24.46 -19.80
CA TYR A 242 -30.87 -25.44 -20.75
C TYR A 242 -32.12 -24.95 -21.48
N GLU A 243 -32.84 -24.00 -20.89
CA GLU A 243 -34.08 -23.47 -21.45
C GLU A 243 -33.88 -22.15 -22.19
N PRO A 244 -34.61 -21.91 -23.30
CA PRO A 244 -34.48 -20.67 -24.07
C PRO A 244 -35.06 -19.47 -23.32
N GLY A 245 -34.39 -18.32 -23.44
CA GLY A 245 -34.90 -17.04 -22.94
C GLY A 245 -35.80 -16.35 -23.96
N ALA A 246 -36.89 -15.72 -23.51
CA ALA A 246 -37.69 -14.82 -24.35
C ALA A 246 -38.17 -13.61 -23.55
N SER A 247 -38.21 -12.43 -24.18
CA SER A 247 -38.80 -11.24 -23.55
C SER A 247 -40.31 -11.34 -23.53
N GLY A 248 -40.91 -11.10 -22.37
CA GLY A 248 -42.36 -11.01 -22.18
C GLY A 248 -42.87 -9.57 -22.01
N THR A 249 -44.13 -9.48 -21.59
CA THR A 249 -44.84 -8.22 -21.33
C THR A 249 -44.64 -7.68 -19.90
N ASP A 250 -43.97 -8.44 -19.05
CA ASP A 250 -43.75 -8.06 -17.64
C ASP A 250 -42.85 -6.84 -17.52
N ASN A 251 -43.08 -6.01 -16.51
CA ASN A 251 -42.21 -4.89 -16.21
C ASN A 251 -40.89 -5.37 -15.59
N VAL A 252 -39.83 -4.58 -15.77
CA VAL A 252 -38.56 -4.77 -15.06
C VAL A 252 -38.62 -4.03 -13.74
N LEU A 253 -38.45 -4.76 -12.65
CA LEU A 253 -38.44 -4.23 -11.29
C LEU A 253 -37.06 -4.38 -10.66
N ILE A 254 -36.59 -3.32 -10.02
CA ILE A 254 -35.44 -3.33 -9.10
C ILE A 254 -35.96 -3.52 -7.69
N GLY A 255 -35.35 -4.43 -6.94
CA GLY A 255 -35.63 -4.65 -5.51
C GLY A 255 -36.81 -5.57 -5.21
N SER A 256 -37.59 -6.01 -6.21
CA SER A 256 -38.71 -6.94 -6.01
C SER A 256 -39.11 -7.64 -7.30
N ARG A 257 -40.01 -8.63 -7.18
CA ARG A 257 -40.86 -9.15 -8.27
C ARG A 257 -42.26 -8.56 -8.22
N ALA A 258 -43.03 -8.75 -9.29
CA ALA A 258 -44.41 -8.29 -9.39
C ALA A 258 -45.34 -8.99 -8.38
N ASP A 259 -44.98 -10.20 -7.94
CA ASP A 259 -45.70 -11.00 -6.94
C ASP A 259 -45.26 -10.73 -5.50
N PHE A 260 -44.25 -9.88 -5.28
CA PHE A 260 -43.65 -9.57 -3.99
C PHE A 260 -43.12 -10.77 -3.18
N ALA A 261 -42.87 -11.90 -3.85
CA ALA A 261 -42.32 -13.08 -3.19
C ALA A 261 -40.80 -12.97 -2.93
N THR A 262 -40.09 -12.15 -3.71
CA THR A 262 -38.71 -11.73 -3.43
C THR A 262 -38.72 -10.22 -3.18
N LYS A 263 -38.18 -9.77 -2.04
CA LYS A 263 -38.21 -8.36 -1.63
C LYS A 263 -36.89 -8.00 -1.01
N PHE A 264 -36.23 -7.00 -1.59
CA PHE A 264 -34.98 -6.52 -1.05
C PHE A 264 -35.19 -5.83 0.30
N LYS A 265 -34.33 -6.16 1.26
CA LYS A 265 -34.25 -5.53 2.57
C LYS A 265 -32.81 -5.10 2.79
N GLY A 266 -32.56 -3.81 2.68
CA GLY A 266 -31.22 -3.24 2.74
C GLY A 266 -31.04 -2.08 1.77
N LYS A 267 -29.80 -1.77 1.43
CA LYS A 267 -29.44 -0.67 0.53
C LYS A 267 -28.94 -1.18 -0.81
N MET A 268 -29.26 -0.48 -1.89
CA MET A 268 -28.81 -0.80 -3.24
C MET A 268 -28.36 0.47 -3.96
N ASP A 269 -27.34 0.32 -4.79
CA ASP A 269 -26.69 1.40 -5.52
C ASP A 269 -26.16 0.86 -6.87
N GLU A 270 -25.90 1.73 -7.83
CA GLU A 270 -25.24 1.42 -9.11
C GLU A 270 -25.84 0.22 -9.86
N VAL A 271 -27.17 0.24 -10.04
CA VAL A 271 -27.89 -0.84 -10.73
C VAL A 271 -27.74 -0.67 -12.23
N ARG A 272 -27.17 -1.68 -12.92
CA ARG A 272 -26.95 -1.61 -14.37
C ARG A 272 -27.41 -2.87 -15.09
N ILE A 273 -27.87 -2.68 -16.32
CA ILE A 273 -28.30 -3.73 -17.24
C ILE A 273 -27.54 -3.53 -18.54
N SER A 274 -26.84 -4.56 -19.01
CA SER A 274 -26.14 -4.59 -20.29
C SER A 274 -26.74 -5.68 -21.18
N ASN A 275 -26.96 -5.40 -22.46
CA ASN A 275 -27.39 -6.37 -23.48
C ASN A 275 -26.22 -7.15 -24.10
N ALA A 276 -25.09 -7.21 -23.39
CA ALA A 276 -23.91 -8.01 -23.72
C ALA A 276 -23.34 -8.66 -22.46
N ALA A 277 -22.70 -9.82 -22.64
CA ALA A 277 -21.88 -10.44 -21.60
C ALA A 277 -20.60 -9.62 -21.41
N LEU A 278 -20.41 -9.02 -20.23
CA LEU A 278 -19.16 -8.39 -19.85
C LEU A 278 -18.12 -9.47 -19.52
N SER A 279 -16.85 -9.23 -19.84
CA SER A 279 -15.78 -10.19 -19.55
C SER A 279 -15.41 -10.18 -18.07
N ALA A 280 -14.84 -11.28 -17.57
CA ALA A 280 -14.31 -11.35 -16.21
C ALA A 280 -13.30 -10.23 -15.91
N ASN A 281 -12.43 -9.90 -16.86
CA ASN A 281 -11.45 -8.82 -16.72
C ASN A 281 -12.11 -7.45 -16.64
N TRP A 282 -13.19 -7.20 -17.40
CA TRP A 282 -13.96 -5.97 -17.30
C TRP A 282 -14.55 -5.83 -15.89
N ILE A 283 -15.22 -6.89 -15.41
CA ILE A 283 -15.88 -6.91 -14.10
C ILE A 283 -14.88 -6.71 -12.97
N LYS A 284 -13.71 -7.37 -13.03
CA LYS A 284 -12.65 -7.19 -12.02
C LYS A 284 -12.09 -5.76 -12.05
N THR A 285 -11.85 -5.22 -13.23
CA THR A 285 -11.37 -3.83 -13.40
C THR A 285 -12.39 -2.82 -12.87
N GLU A 286 -13.67 -3.04 -13.17
CA GLU A 286 -14.78 -2.23 -12.69
C GLU A 286 -14.85 -2.23 -11.16
N TYR A 287 -14.77 -3.41 -10.54
CA TYR A 287 -14.73 -3.53 -9.07
C TYR A 287 -13.55 -2.79 -8.46
N ASN A 288 -12.33 -2.96 -8.99
CA ASN A 288 -11.13 -2.30 -8.45
C ASN A 288 -11.24 -0.77 -8.55
N ASN A 289 -11.76 -0.26 -9.67
CA ASN A 289 -11.99 1.18 -9.85
C ASN A 289 -13.00 1.74 -8.84
N GLN A 290 -14.10 1.03 -8.62
CA GLN A 290 -15.19 1.50 -7.77
C GLN A 290 -14.87 1.33 -6.28
N SER A 291 -14.42 0.15 -5.85
CA SER A 291 -14.21 -0.18 -4.43
C SER A 291 -13.11 0.62 -3.74
N ALA A 292 -12.07 1.02 -4.48
CA ALA A 292 -10.94 1.80 -3.94
C ALA A 292 -10.34 2.73 -5.01
N PRO A 293 -11.05 3.80 -5.44
CA PRO A 293 -10.66 4.64 -6.57
C PRO A 293 -9.26 5.27 -6.40
N SER A 294 -8.89 5.63 -5.16
CA SER A 294 -7.59 6.21 -4.82
C SER A 294 -6.40 5.25 -5.01
N SER A 295 -6.66 3.95 -5.15
CA SER A 295 -5.64 2.96 -5.51
C SER A 295 -5.63 2.63 -7.00
N PHE A 296 -6.66 3.05 -7.74
CA PHE A 296 -6.83 2.75 -9.16
C PHE A 296 -6.17 3.80 -10.07
N TYR A 297 -6.13 5.06 -9.64
CA TYR A 297 -5.49 6.15 -10.37
C TYR A 297 -4.76 7.12 -9.43
N THR A 298 -3.82 7.87 -9.98
CA THR A 298 -3.16 9.00 -9.30
C THR A 298 -3.47 10.29 -10.04
N ILE A 299 -3.63 11.39 -9.29
CA ILE A 299 -3.74 12.73 -9.88
C ILE A 299 -2.36 13.36 -9.94
N GLY A 300 -1.93 13.74 -11.15
CA GLY A 300 -0.66 14.41 -11.39
C GLY A 300 -0.64 15.85 -10.87
N THR A 301 0.55 16.47 -10.88
CA THR A 301 0.69 17.88 -10.53
C THR A 301 -0.08 18.75 -11.52
N GLU A 302 -0.71 19.81 -11.00
CA GLU A 302 -1.36 20.80 -11.84
C GLU A 302 -0.33 21.49 -12.76
N SER A 303 -0.62 21.48 -14.07
CA SER A 303 0.17 22.17 -15.10
C SER A 303 -0.71 23.25 -15.73
N GLY A 304 -0.40 24.52 -15.50
CA GLY A 304 -1.19 25.64 -16.01
C GLY A 304 -0.88 25.95 -17.48
N SER A 305 -1.91 26.18 -18.30
CA SER A 305 -1.80 26.93 -19.55
C SER A 305 -3.10 27.70 -19.83
N ALA A 306 -3.13 28.99 -19.42
CA ALA A 306 -3.58 30.14 -20.22
C ALA A 306 -3.67 31.41 -19.34
N GLY A 307 -2.69 32.31 -19.47
CA GLY A 307 -2.83 33.75 -19.12
C GLY A 307 -2.49 34.21 -17.70
N GLY A 308 -1.90 33.36 -16.86
CA GLY A 308 -1.37 33.73 -15.54
C GLY A 308 0.15 33.65 -15.51
N ASN A 309 0.77 34.47 -14.66
CA ASN A 309 2.21 34.55 -14.40
C ASN A 309 2.92 33.19 -14.49
N GLN A 310 3.91 33.09 -15.38
CA GLN A 310 4.71 31.87 -15.52
C GLN A 310 5.68 31.77 -14.35
N SER A 311 5.84 30.57 -13.79
CA SER A 311 6.81 30.38 -12.72
C SER A 311 8.24 30.50 -13.29
N PRO A 312 9.20 30.97 -12.49
CA PRO A 312 10.60 31.01 -12.89
C PRO A 312 11.12 29.66 -13.37
N ILE A 313 12.01 29.67 -14.35
CA ILE A 313 12.85 28.53 -14.70
C ILE A 313 14.09 28.58 -13.81
N VAL A 314 14.25 27.58 -12.95
CA VAL A 314 15.29 27.56 -11.90
C VAL A 314 16.25 26.38 -12.10
N ASN A 315 17.53 26.62 -11.85
CA ASN A 315 18.58 25.61 -11.89
C ASN A 315 19.53 25.82 -10.69
N ALA A 316 19.65 24.81 -9.83
CA ALA A 316 20.50 24.83 -8.64
C ALA A 316 21.99 24.51 -8.91
N GLY A 317 22.35 24.31 -10.18
CA GLY A 317 23.69 23.92 -10.62
C GLY A 317 23.88 22.40 -10.68
N ALA A 318 25.06 21.98 -11.10
CA ALA A 318 25.40 20.57 -11.17
C ALA A 318 25.64 19.97 -9.77
N ASN A 319 25.34 18.69 -9.62
CA ASN A 319 25.72 17.92 -8.44
C ASN A 319 27.24 17.98 -8.23
N GLN A 320 27.67 18.07 -6.97
CA GLN A 320 29.09 18.21 -6.64
C GLN A 320 29.55 17.08 -5.73
N THR A 321 30.82 16.72 -5.84
CA THR A 321 31.46 15.75 -4.96
C THR A 321 32.71 16.38 -4.35
N ILE A 322 32.79 16.39 -3.02
CA ILE A 322 33.96 16.83 -2.25
C ILE A 322 34.46 15.67 -1.39
N THR A 323 35.72 15.74 -0.98
CA THR A 323 36.33 14.77 -0.07
C THR A 323 36.91 15.53 1.11
N LEU A 324 36.62 15.09 2.34
CA LEU A 324 37.22 15.68 3.53
C LEU A 324 38.78 15.65 3.43
N PRO A 325 39.50 16.64 3.98
CA PRO A 325 39.04 17.65 4.94
C PRO A 325 38.34 18.87 4.32
N THR A 326 38.18 18.94 3.00
CA THR A 326 37.35 19.98 2.37
C THR A 326 35.90 19.78 2.80
N ASN A 327 35.39 20.70 3.62
CA ASN A 327 34.06 20.64 4.24
C ASN A 327 33.15 21.79 3.81
N THR A 328 33.46 22.40 2.67
CA THR A 328 32.74 23.55 2.11
C THR A 328 32.54 23.35 0.61
N VAL A 329 31.43 23.89 0.10
CA VAL A 329 31.11 23.92 -1.33
C VAL A 329 30.44 25.24 -1.69
N THR A 330 30.63 25.72 -2.92
CA THR A 330 29.88 26.85 -3.48
C THR A 330 28.71 26.32 -4.28
N LEU A 331 27.49 26.77 -3.96
CA LEU A 331 26.28 26.51 -4.72
C LEU A 331 26.05 27.67 -5.69
N ASN A 332 25.81 27.35 -6.96
CA ASN A 332 25.63 28.34 -8.02
C ASN A 332 24.23 28.19 -8.62
N GLY A 333 23.29 28.98 -8.10
CA GLY A 333 21.91 29.00 -8.56
C GLY A 333 21.72 29.99 -9.71
N SER A 334 20.90 29.62 -10.68
CA SER A 334 20.44 30.53 -11.74
C SER A 334 18.93 30.43 -11.89
N ALA A 335 18.28 31.55 -12.15
CA ALA A 335 16.86 31.58 -12.50
C ALA A 335 16.58 32.60 -13.61
N ASN A 336 15.62 32.30 -14.46
CA ASN A 336 15.07 33.21 -15.45
C ASN A 336 13.54 33.14 -15.38
N ASP A 337 12.89 34.28 -15.53
CA ASP A 337 11.44 34.35 -15.57
C ASP A 337 10.96 34.61 -17.01
N PRO A 338 10.17 33.69 -17.63
CA PRO A 338 9.76 33.83 -19.02
C PRO A 338 8.87 35.03 -19.35
N ASP A 339 8.13 35.55 -18.38
CA ASP A 339 7.20 36.68 -18.56
C ASP A 339 7.46 37.86 -17.60
N GLY A 340 8.59 37.86 -16.89
CA GLY A 340 8.93 38.92 -15.94
C GLY A 340 10.39 38.91 -15.49
N THR A 341 10.59 39.12 -14.19
CA THR A 341 11.89 39.29 -13.52
C THR A 341 11.89 38.58 -12.17
N ILE A 342 13.05 38.09 -11.74
CA ILE A 342 13.20 37.46 -10.43
C ILE A 342 13.28 38.52 -9.33
N SER A 343 12.43 38.41 -8.32
CA SER A 343 12.36 39.32 -7.16
C SER A 343 13.09 38.79 -5.93
N GLU A 344 13.19 37.47 -5.75
CA GLU A 344 13.77 36.84 -4.55
C GLU A 344 14.46 35.50 -4.86
N TYR A 345 15.52 35.20 -4.10
CA TYR A 345 16.19 33.90 -4.07
C TYR A 345 16.19 33.33 -2.66
N SER A 346 16.17 32.00 -2.53
CA SER A 346 16.32 31.32 -1.25
C SER A 346 16.98 29.95 -1.41
N TRP A 347 18.00 29.68 -0.61
CA TRP A 347 18.62 28.38 -0.45
C TRP A 347 18.15 27.74 0.85
N THR A 348 17.67 26.51 0.76
CA THR A 348 17.25 25.73 1.93
C THR A 348 17.92 24.35 1.95
N TYR A 349 18.14 23.84 3.16
CA TYR A 349 18.57 22.48 3.38
C TYR A 349 17.35 21.55 3.32
N VAL A 350 17.39 20.53 2.46
CA VAL A 350 16.28 19.58 2.28
C VAL A 350 16.55 18.29 3.06
N SER A 351 17.74 17.72 2.89
CA SER A 351 18.12 16.45 3.54
C SER A 351 19.63 16.27 3.63
N GLY A 352 20.06 15.37 4.50
CA GLY A 352 21.45 14.98 4.72
C GLY A 352 21.77 14.78 6.20
N PRO A 353 23.06 14.76 6.57
CA PRO A 353 23.49 14.85 7.97
C PRO A 353 23.07 16.18 8.62
N THR A 354 22.59 16.14 9.86
CA THR A 354 22.12 17.31 10.63
C THR A 354 23.04 17.70 11.79
N ASN A 355 24.08 16.90 12.09
CA ASN A 355 25.02 17.14 13.17
C ASN A 355 26.48 16.92 12.70
N PRO A 356 27.34 17.97 12.69
CA PRO A 356 26.98 19.37 12.85
C PRO A 356 26.03 19.83 11.73
N ALA A 357 25.22 20.85 12.01
CA ALA A 357 24.33 21.41 11.01
C ALA A 357 25.14 22.08 9.89
N ALA A 358 24.81 21.77 8.63
CA ALA A 358 25.35 22.49 7.49
C ALA A 358 24.91 23.97 7.54
N VAL A 359 25.82 24.89 7.26
CA VAL A 359 25.55 26.34 7.36
C VAL A 359 25.61 26.97 5.98
N ILE A 360 24.48 27.47 5.51
CA ILE A 360 24.37 28.26 4.27
C ILE A 360 24.69 29.72 4.61
N SER A 361 25.79 30.25 4.07
CA SER A 361 26.31 31.58 4.47
C SER A 361 25.34 32.72 4.14
N THR A 362 24.84 32.73 2.91
CA THR A 362 23.93 33.78 2.41
C THR A 362 22.76 33.12 1.70
N PRO A 363 21.71 32.66 2.43
CA PRO A 363 20.61 31.91 1.84
C PRO A 363 19.84 32.68 0.78
N GLY A 364 19.78 34.01 0.87
CA GLY A 364 19.06 34.87 -0.07
C GLY A 364 19.80 35.26 -1.35
N ALA A 365 20.99 34.71 -1.60
CA ALA A 365 21.78 35.03 -2.80
C ALA A 365 21.71 33.89 -3.83
N ALA A 366 21.76 34.22 -5.13
CA ALA A 366 21.81 33.23 -6.20
C ALA A 366 23.02 32.28 -6.05
N ASN A 367 24.19 32.84 -5.72
CA ASN A 367 25.40 32.09 -5.42
C ASN A 367 25.73 32.21 -3.93
N THR A 368 26.01 31.08 -3.27
CA THR A 368 26.27 31.02 -1.82
C THR A 368 27.25 29.90 -1.49
N SER A 369 27.85 29.93 -0.29
CA SER A 369 28.66 28.83 0.21
C SER A 369 27.93 28.06 1.30
N VAL A 370 28.16 26.75 1.34
CA VAL A 370 27.71 25.88 2.44
C VAL A 370 28.92 25.32 3.16
N ASN A 371 28.97 25.53 4.47
CA ASN A 371 30.07 25.13 5.35
C ASN A 371 29.64 24.01 6.31
N ASN A 372 30.61 23.48 7.06
CA ASN A 372 30.43 22.45 8.08
C ASN A 372 29.87 21.12 7.54
N LEU A 373 30.22 20.78 6.30
CA LEU A 373 29.81 19.52 5.69
C LEU A 373 30.62 18.35 6.27
N VAL A 374 29.93 17.29 6.69
CA VAL A 374 30.52 16.00 7.10
C VAL A 374 30.24 14.93 6.06
N GLN A 375 30.86 13.76 6.18
CA GLN A 375 30.63 12.66 5.24
C GLN A 375 29.12 12.32 5.14
N GLY A 376 28.60 12.28 3.92
CA GLY A 376 27.19 12.03 3.65
C GLY A 376 26.76 12.57 2.29
N VAL A 377 25.47 12.42 2.00
CA VAL A 377 24.84 12.99 0.80
C VAL A 377 23.86 14.05 1.29
N TYR A 378 24.02 15.26 0.78
CA TYR A 378 23.18 16.41 1.10
C TYR A 378 22.34 16.80 -0.11
N VAL A 379 21.11 17.24 0.13
CA VAL A 379 20.27 17.88 -0.88
C VAL A 379 19.97 19.30 -0.42
N PHE A 380 20.34 20.27 -1.25
CA PHE A 380 20.00 21.68 -1.07
C PHE A 380 19.04 22.12 -2.16
N ARG A 381 18.10 22.98 -1.81
CA ARG A 381 17.08 23.52 -2.72
C ARG A 381 17.34 24.98 -2.98
N PHE A 382 17.45 25.34 -4.26
CA PHE A 382 17.41 26.71 -4.73
C PHE A 382 15.99 27.07 -5.15
N THR A 383 15.38 28.06 -4.52
CA THR A 383 14.07 28.60 -4.86
C THR A 383 14.22 30.01 -5.39
N ALA A 384 13.52 30.34 -6.47
CA ALA A 384 13.40 31.70 -6.97
C ALA A 384 11.93 32.11 -7.03
N LYS A 385 11.66 33.39 -6.76
CA LYS A 385 10.34 34.01 -6.85
C LYS A 385 10.36 35.15 -7.87
N ASP A 386 9.36 35.23 -8.75
CA ASP A 386 9.25 36.34 -9.71
C ASP A 386 8.60 37.61 -9.12
N ASN A 387 8.48 38.64 -9.94
CA ASN A 387 7.91 39.95 -9.58
C ASN A 387 6.38 39.97 -9.48
N ILE A 388 5.69 38.88 -9.80
CA ILE A 388 4.23 38.73 -9.69
C ILE A 388 3.85 37.70 -8.60
N GLY A 389 4.86 37.05 -8.02
CA GLY A 389 4.80 36.23 -6.82
C GLY A 389 4.85 34.73 -7.03
N ALA A 390 4.98 34.20 -8.26
CA ALA A 390 5.14 32.76 -8.43
C ALA A 390 6.57 32.32 -8.09
N THR A 391 6.68 31.06 -7.68
CA THR A 391 7.94 30.47 -7.19
C THR A 391 8.21 29.17 -7.89
N ALA A 392 9.46 28.91 -8.21
CA ALA A 392 9.94 27.62 -8.66
C ALA A 392 11.22 27.25 -7.93
N PHE A 393 11.61 25.99 -7.98
CA PHE A 393 12.81 25.52 -7.32
C PHE A 393 13.54 24.44 -8.12
N SER A 394 14.81 24.24 -7.78
CA SER A 394 15.66 23.18 -8.28
C SER A 394 16.49 22.65 -7.11
N ASP A 395 16.77 21.35 -7.10
CA ASP A 395 17.56 20.70 -6.05
C ASP A 395 18.95 20.33 -6.59
N VAL A 396 19.97 20.46 -5.76
CA VAL A 396 21.35 20.04 -6.04
C VAL A 396 21.83 19.07 -4.97
N THR A 397 22.48 18.00 -5.41
CA THR A 397 23.06 16.98 -4.52
C THR A 397 24.55 17.22 -4.31
N ILE A 398 24.98 17.26 -3.05
CA ILE A 398 26.37 17.36 -2.65
C ILE A 398 26.78 16.05 -1.97
N THR A 399 27.70 15.32 -2.60
CA THR A 399 28.29 14.11 -2.03
C THR A 399 29.59 14.47 -1.32
N VAL A 400 29.65 14.21 -0.01
CA VAL A 400 30.83 14.41 0.80
C VAL A 400 31.41 13.04 1.10
N ASN A 401 32.50 12.72 0.43
CA ASN A 401 33.26 11.52 0.73
C ASN A 401 34.00 11.69 2.06
N GLY A 402 34.09 10.60 2.83
CA GLY A 402 34.97 10.56 4.01
C GLY A 402 36.39 10.89 3.60
N ALA A 403 37.18 11.43 4.53
CA ALA A 403 38.59 11.68 4.25
C ALA A 403 39.20 10.35 3.82
N GLY A 404 39.74 10.29 2.61
CA GLY A 404 40.60 9.17 2.24
C GLY A 404 41.71 9.16 3.28
N GLY A 405 41.70 8.15 4.16
CA GLY A 405 42.66 8.06 5.25
C GLY A 405 44.06 8.14 4.67
N GLY A 406 44.69 9.31 4.83
CA GLY A 406 46.13 9.43 4.75
C GLY A 406 46.72 8.41 5.71
N SER A 407 47.79 7.77 5.29
CA SER A 407 48.52 6.73 6.02
C SER A 407 48.68 7.04 7.52
N GLY A 408 47.77 6.55 8.37
CA GLY A 408 47.90 6.61 9.82
C GLY A 408 46.64 6.80 10.70
N GLY A 409 45.46 7.14 10.18
CA GLY A 409 44.23 7.32 10.99
C GLY A 409 43.14 6.26 10.72
N PRO A 410 42.22 5.96 11.68
CA PRO A 410 41.12 5.02 11.46
C PRO A 410 40.20 5.50 10.33
N TYR A 411 39.91 4.61 9.39
CA TYR A 411 38.77 4.78 8.48
C TYR A 411 37.47 4.62 9.26
N TYR A 412 36.41 5.33 8.86
CA TYR A 412 35.09 5.13 9.43
C TYR A 412 33.98 5.12 8.39
N ARG A 413 32.86 4.48 8.73
CA ARG A 413 31.62 4.47 7.96
C ARG A 413 30.46 4.79 8.88
N MET A 414 29.60 5.69 8.41
CA MET A 414 28.32 5.97 9.06
C MET A 414 27.35 4.81 8.80
N ILE A 415 26.66 4.36 9.84
CA ILE A 415 25.58 3.38 9.79
C ILE A 415 24.32 4.09 10.28
N THR A 416 23.31 4.15 9.42
CA THR A 416 22.01 4.74 9.73
C THR A 416 20.99 3.64 10.01
N ILE A 417 20.45 3.63 11.22
CA ILE A 417 19.36 2.76 11.64
C ILE A 417 18.06 3.51 11.38
N ASN A 418 17.23 2.97 10.49
CA ASN A 418 16.01 3.62 10.00
C ASN A 418 14.91 3.60 11.07
N ARG A 419 14.46 4.79 11.49
CA ARG A 419 13.40 4.96 12.49
C ARG A 419 12.07 4.31 12.10
N SER A 420 11.78 4.20 10.80
CA SER A 420 10.50 3.62 10.33
C SER A 420 10.37 2.14 10.64
N GLN A 421 11.48 1.46 10.95
CA GLN A 421 11.51 0.05 11.32
C GLN A 421 11.42 -0.16 12.84
N VAL A 422 11.40 0.92 13.63
CA VAL A 422 11.27 0.86 15.10
C VAL A 422 9.81 1.05 15.46
N SER A 423 9.21 0.08 16.17
CA SER A 423 7.78 0.11 16.50
C SER A 423 7.50 0.84 17.82
N ASN A 424 6.42 1.65 17.83
CA ASN A 424 5.63 2.13 18.98
C ASN A 424 6.31 2.91 20.13
N ALA A 425 7.62 2.83 20.33
CA ALA A 425 8.36 3.53 21.38
C ALA A 425 9.88 3.47 21.14
N VAL A 426 10.63 4.30 21.86
CA VAL A 426 12.09 4.18 21.96
C VAL A 426 12.44 2.83 22.58
N GLN A 427 13.31 2.07 21.91
CA GLN A 427 13.88 0.83 22.43
C GLN A 427 15.30 1.12 22.92
N SER A 428 15.46 1.23 24.23
CA SER A 428 16.76 1.45 24.85
C SER A 428 17.57 0.16 24.89
N GLN A 429 18.89 0.26 24.71
CA GLN A 429 19.84 -0.84 24.81
C GLN A 429 19.51 -2.01 23.87
N PHE A 430 19.02 -1.71 22.68
CA PHE A 430 18.63 -2.68 21.66
C PHE A 430 19.87 -3.25 20.94
N PRO A 431 20.02 -4.58 20.83
CA PRO A 431 21.11 -5.21 20.08
C PRO A 431 20.81 -5.19 18.57
N VAL A 432 21.50 -4.34 17.83
CA VAL A 432 21.38 -4.22 16.37
C VAL A 432 22.34 -5.20 15.69
N LEU A 433 21.81 -6.03 14.78
CA LEU A 433 22.61 -6.90 13.92
C LEU A 433 23.23 -6.11 12.76
N ILE A 434 24.55 -6.13 12.65
CA ILE A 434 25.33 -5.65 11.52
C ILE A 434 25.91 -6.87 10.79
N SER A 435 25.32 -7.22 9.65
CA SER A 435 25.68 -8.42 8.89
C SER A 435 25.84 -8.13 7.41
N GLY A 436 26.92 -8.61 6.80
CA GLY A 436 27.17 -8.49 5.37
C GLY A 436 28.60 -8.79 4.95
N THR A 437 28.87 -8.68 3.64
CA THR A 437 30.24 -8.76 3.10
C THR A 437 30.67 -7.40 2.59
N TYR A 438 31.74 -6.87 3.17
CA TYR A 438 32.23 -5.53 2.91
C TYR A 438 33.67 -5.59 2.40
N PRO A 439 33.93 -5.38 1.08
CA PRO A 439 35.28 -5.50 0.52
C PRO A 439 36.33 -4.63 1.21
N TYR A 440 35.94 -3.47 1.75
CA TYR A 440 36.84 -2.59 2.49
C TYR A 440 37.23 -3.13 3.88
N LEU A 441 36.48 -4.09 4.44
CA LEU A 441 36.81 -4.77 5.69
C LEU A 441 37.72 -5.98 5.48
N ARG A 442 38.14 -6.31 4.26
CA ARG A 442 39.23 -7.27 4.07
C ARG A 442 40.49 -6.76 4.76
N THR A 443 41.37 -7.66 5.14
CA THR A 443 42.70 -7.25 5.61
C THR A 443 43.44 -6.51 4.49
N THR A 444 44.41 -5.67 4.85
CA THR A 444 45.32 -5.04 3.88
C THR A 444 45.99 -6.06 2.95
N ALA A 445 46.34 -7.25 3.45
CA ALA A 445 46.88 -8.36 2.65
C ALA A 445 45.91 -8.89 1.57
N ASN A 446 44.60 -8.65 1.73
CA ASN A 446 43.54 -9.09 0.82
C ASN A 446 42.89 -7.90 0.09
N GLY A 447 43.60 -6.76 0.00
CA GLY A 447 43.17 -5.56 -0.72
C GLY A 447 42.10 -4.72 -0.02
N GLY A 448 41.85 -4.95 1.27
CA GLY A 448 40.99 -4.10 2.10
C GLY A 448 41.79 -3.16 3.00
N LEU A 449 41.14 -2.68 4.05
CA LEU A 449 41.66 -1.64 4.92
C LEU A 449 41.87 -2.10 6.37
N VAL A 450 41.42 -3.30 6.74
CA VAL A 450 41.56 -3.82 8.10
C VAL A 450 43.01 -4.26 8.36
N GLY A 451 43.59 -3.80 9.47
CA GLY A 451 44.98 -4.07 9.81
C GLY A 451 45.19 -5.44 10.46
N ASN A 452 44.17 -5.98 11.13
CA ASN A 452 44.29 -7.17 11.96
C ASN A 452 43.47 -8.35 11.39
N ASN A 453 44.08 -9.55 11.29
CA ASN A 453 43.41 -10.74 10.74
C ASN A 453 42.23 -11.26 11.57
N SER A 454 42.14 -10.85 12.84
CA SER A 454 41.01 -11.14 13.74
C SER A 454 39.96 -10.00 13.75
N GLY A 455 40.18 -8.93 12.99
CA GLY A 455 39.25 -7.80 12.89
C GLY A 455 39.19 -6.92 14.15
N TYR A 456 40.19 -6.99 15.04
CA TYR A 456 40.18 -6.25 16.32
C TYR A 456 40.12 -4.73 16.19
N ASP A 457 40.57 -4.20 15.05
CA ASP A 457 40.49 -2.78 14.74
C ASP A 457 39.12 -2.34 14.20
N ILE A 458 38.16 -3.26 14.01
CA ILE A 458 36.74 -2.97 13.74
C ILE A 458 36.04 -2.59 15.05
N ARG A 459 35.54 -1.36 15.14
CA ARG A 459 34.92 -0.79 16.36
C ARG A 459 33.65 -0.03 16.04
N PHE A 460 32.72 0.04 16.99
CA PHE A 460 31.48 0.80 16.85
C PHE A 460 31.38 1.91 17.89
N THR A 461 31.08 3.13 17.44
CA THR A 461 30.98 4.31 18.30
C THR A 461 29.79 5.20 17.95
N THR A 462 29.47 6.15 18.81
CA THR A 462 28.44 7.18 18.54
C THR A 462 29.01 8.45 17.88
N ASP A 463 30.33 8.54 17.72
CA ASP A 463 31.02 9.69 17.11
C ASP A 463 32.11 9.28 16.11
N VAL A 464 32.44 10.20 15.19
CA VAL A 464 33.47 10.02 14.15
C VAL A 464 34.91 10.06 14.68
N GLN A 465 35.14 10.45 15.92
CA GLN A 465 36.46 10.50 16.54
C GLN A 465 36.82 9.19 17.27
N ALA A 466 35.89 8.23 17.30
CA ALA A 466 35.99 6.96 18.02
C ALA A 466 36.13 7.10 19.55
N ASN A 467 35.66 8.21 20.13
CA ASN A 467 35.80 8.49 21.57
C ASN A 467 34.75 7.75 22.42
N ASN A 468 33.53 7.62 21.92
CA ASN A 468 32.38 7.06 22.64
C ASN A 468 32.06 5.67 22.08
N LYS A 469 32.73 4.66 22.64
CA LYS A 469 32.52 3.25 22.26
C LYS A 469 31.15 2.76 22.68
N LEU A 470 30.50 2.03 21.78
CA LEU A 470 29.33 1.21 22.07
C LEU A 470 29.78 -0.14 22.63
N ASN A 471 28.86 -0.96 23.16
CA ASN A 471 29.15 -2.37 23.43
C ASN A 471 28.82 -3.16 22.16
N TRP A 472 29.71 -4.05 21.76
CA TRP A 472 29.47 -4.96 20.65
C TRP A 472 30.12 -6.32 20.87
N GLU A 473 29.56 -7.31 20.19
CA GLU A 473 30.07 -8.66 20.01
C GLU A 473 30.32 -8.89 18.51
N VAL A 474 31.36 -9.65 18.18
CA VAL A 474 31.61 -10.12 16.81
C VAL A 474 31.40 -11.63 16.82
N GLU A 475 30.38 -12.06 16.09
CA GLU A 475 30.06 -13.48 15.90
C GLU A 475 30.96 -14.08 14.82
N LYS A 476 31.20 -13.33 13.74
CA LYS A 476 32.06 -13.75 12.63
C LYS A 476 32.76 -12.58 11.96
N TYR A 477 34.02 -12.81 11.61
CA TYR A 477 34.77 -11.94 10.71
C TYR A 477 35.64 -12.79 9.78
N ASN A 478 35.55 -12.55 8.47
CA ASN A 478 36.39 -13.19 7.47
C ASN A 478 37.38 -12.19 6.87
N PRO A 479 38.69 -12.31 7.17
CA PRO A 479 39.70 -11.35 6.70
C PRO A 479 39.94 -11.36 5.19
N ALA A 480 39.59 -12.45 4.50
CA ALA A 480 39.77 -12.57 3.05
C ALA A 480 38.62 -11.96 2.25
N THR A 481 37.39 -12.16 2.71
CA THR A 481 36.18 -11.69 1.99
C THR A 481 35.72 -10.32 2.48
N GLY A 482 35.96 -10.01 3.76
CA GLY A 482 35.39 -8.85 4.47
C GLY A 482 33.99 -9.11 5.00
N GLU A 483 33.59 -10.38 5.13
CA GLU A 483 32.36 -10.78 5.82
C GLU A 483 32.44 -10.38 7.30
N LEU A 484 31.38 -9.76 7.81
CA LEU A 484 31.23 -9.36 9.20
C LEU A 484 29.81 -9.71 9.67
N ILE A 485 29.71 -10.33 10.84
CA ILE A 485 28.48 -10.52 11.61
C ILE A 485 28.78 -10.05 13.03
N ALA A 486 28.14 -8.95 13.42
CA ALA A 486 28.35 -8.31 14.71
C ALA A 486 27.03 -7.83 15.30
N TRP A 487 26.95 -7.85 16.63
CA TRP A 487 25.82 -7.33 17.40
C TRP A 487 26.26 -6.08 18.14
N VAL A 488 25.56 -4.96 17.97
CA VAL A 488 25.93 -3.65 18.54
C VAL A 488 24.78 -3.11 19.38
N LYS A 489 25.02 -2.82 20.66
CA LYS A 489 24.00 -2.32 21.57
C LYS A 489 23.81 -0.81 21.43
N VAL A 490 22.61 -0.38 21.01
CA VAL A 490 22.27 1.02 20.68
C VAL A 490 20.85 1.34 21.15
N ASP A 491 20.58 2.60 21.53
CA ASP A 491 19.20 3.07 21.70
C ASP A 491 18.60 3.39 20.31
N VAL A 492 17.41 2.87 19.99
CA VAL A 492 16.73 3.13 18.71
C VAL A 492 15.37 3.78 18.93
N SER A 493 14.95 4.67 18.02
CA SER A 493 13.74 5.48 18.18
C SER A 493 12.88 5.49 16.91
N PRO A 494 11.54 5.51 17.03
CA PRO A 494 10.65 5.81 15.90
C PRO A 494 10.66 7.29 15.49
N SER A 495 11.16 8.18 16.35
CA SER A 495 11.08 9.64 16.15
C SER A 495 12.23 10.20 15.29
N ALA A 496 13.37 9.53 15.24
CA ALA A 496 14.56 9.99 14.50
C ALA A 496 15.45 8.81 14.13
N ASP A 497 16.10 8.88 12.97
CA ASP A 497 17.06 7.85 12.57
C ASP A 497 18.24 7.87 13.54
N GLN A 498 18.67 6.69 13.96
CA GLN A 498 19.82 6.58 14.85
C GLN A 498 21.09 6.38 14.03
N ILE A 499 22.13 7.16 14.34
CA ILE A 499 23.42 7.08 13.66
C ILE A 499 24.46 6.47 14.60
N ILE A 500 25.24 5.53 14.08
CA ILE A 500 26.47 5.02 14.70
C ILE A 500 27.59 5.01 13.66
N TYR A 501 28.83 4.81 14.10
CA TYR A 501 30.00 4.77 13.23
C TYR A 501 30.77 3.48 13.42
N MET A 502 31.09 2.82 12.30
CA MET A 502 32.02 1.69 12.27
C MET A 502 33.41 2.19 11.87
N HIS A 503 34.38 2.04 12.77
CA HIS A 503 35.78 2.38 12.57
C HIS A 503 36.59 1.15 12.23
N TYR A 504 37.59 1.25 11.36
CA TYR A 504 38.49 0.16 10.97
C TYR A 504 39.83 0.66 10.43
N GLY A 505 40.79 -0.23 10.25
CA GLY A 505 42.11 0.06 9.67
C GLY A 505 43.03 0.81 10.61
N THR A 506 43.05 0.40 11.88
CA THR A 506 44.00 0.89 12.89
C THR A 506 44.93 -0.25 13.28
N PRO A 507 46.06 -0.46 12.58
CA PRO A 507 46.91 -1.65 12.76
C PRO A 507 47.52 -1.80 14.16
N THR A 508 47.56 -0.71 14.94
CA THR A 508 48.05 -0.72 16.33
C THR A 508 47.10 -1.41 17.31
N ILE A 509 45.86 -1.69 16.92
CA ILE A 509 44.89 -2.40 17.76
C ILE A 509 45.08 -3.91 17.57
N THR A 510 45.58 -4.57 18.61
CA THR A 510 45.96 -6.00 18.60
C THR A 510 45.11 -6.87 19.51
N SER A 511 44.11 -6.31 20.20
CA SER A 511 43.17 -7.04 21.05
C SER A 511 41.74 -6.54 20.87
N PHE A 512 40.76 -7.43 21.06
CA PHE A 512 39.34 -7.09 20.95
C PHE A 512 38.97 -5.93 21.88
N GLN A 513 38.26 -4.95 21.35
CA GLN A 513 37.92 -3.71 22.05
C GLN A 513 36.45 -3.63 22.47
N GLY A 514 35.63 -4.61 22.08
CA GLY A 514 34.22 -4.69 22.43
C GLY A 514 34.00 -5.32 23.79
N ASN A 515 32.73 -5.49 24.15
CA ASN A 515 32.31 -6.04 25.43
C ASN A 515 31.11 -6.96 25.18
N VAL A 516 31.39 -8.25 25.01
CA VAL A 516 30.39 -9.28 24.67
C VAL A 516 29.26 -9.31 25.70
N ASN A 517 29.61 -9.48 26.98
CA ASN A 517 28.64 -9.48 28.08
C ASN A 517 27.88 -8.15 28.21
N GLY A 518 28.49 -7.03 27.78
CA GLY A 518 27.85 -5.73 27.79
C GLY A 518 26.91 -5.50 26.61
N THR A 519 27.01 -6.27 25.53
CA THR A 519 26.11 -6.20 24.36
C THR A 519 24.73 -6.71 24.70
N TRP A 520 24.66 -7.75 25.53
CA TRP A 520 23.42 -8.34 26.04
C TRP A 520 23.14 -7.81 27.44
N ASN A 521 22.09 -7.02 27.60
CA ASN A 521 21.76 -6.46 28.93
C ASN A 521 21.28 -7.55 29.91
N ASN A 522 21.10 -7.19 31.18
CA ASN A 522 20.74 -8.14 32.24
C ASN A 522 19.35 -8.79 32.09
N ASN A 523 18.54 -8.36 31.11
CA ASN A 523 17.25 -9.00 30.83
C ASN A 523 17.40 -10.30 29.99
N TYR A 524 18.57 -10.54 29.40
CA TYR A 524 18.88 -11.79 28.71
C TYR A 524 19.40 -12.84 29.70
N ALA A 525 18.65 -13.93 29.88
CA ALA A 525 19.06 -15.05 30.73
C ALA A 525 20.13 -15.94 30.07
N ALA A 526 20.09 -16.06 28.75
CA ALA A 526 21.06 -16.76 27.92
C ALA A 526 20.92 -16.29 26.46
N VAL A 527 22.03 -16.26 25.72
CA VAL A 527 22.07 -15.98 24.28
C VAL A 527 23.06 -16.93 23.63
N HIS A 528 22.59 -17.78 22.72
CA HIS A 528 23.41 -18.79 22.04
C HIS A 528 23.33 -18.57 20.53
N HIS A 529 24.43 -18.13 19.93
CA HIS A 529 24.52 -17.89 18.48
C HIS A 529 24.66 -19.16 17.63
N LEU A 530 25.11 -20.26 18.24
CA LEU A 530 25.31 -21.56 17.55
C LEU A 530 26.20 -21.44 16.30
N VAL A 531 27.34 -20.77 16.47
CA VAL A 531 28.27 -20.34 15.41
C VAL A 531 28.60 -21.40 14.36
N ASN A 532 28.78 -20.94 13.11
CA ASN A 532 29.11 -21.80 11.99
C ASN A 532 30.57 -22.26 12.09
N GLY A 533 30.78 -23.58 12.05
CA GLY A 533 32.11 -24.16 12.10
C GLY A 533 32.10 -25.63 11.75
N THR A 534 33.29 -26.24 11.66
CA THR A 534 33.42 -27.71 11.54
C THR A 534 32.99 -28.42 12.82
N SER A 535 32.77 -27.70 13.91
CA SER A 535 32.27 -28.20 15.20
C SER A 535 31.25 -27.22 15.76
N LEU A 536 30.10 -27.75 16.19
CA LEU A 536 29.03 -26.96 16.82
C LEU A 536 29.49 -26.47 18.20
N SER A 537 29.20 -25.21 18.51
CA SER A 537 29.44 -24.62 19.83
C SER A 537 28.15 -24.01 20.38
N ALA A 538 27.92 -24.15 21.68
CA ALA A 538 26.78 -23.59 22.39
C ALA A 538 27.25 -22.71 23.55
N THR A 539 28.16 -21.79 23.30
CA THR A 539 28.60 -20.79 24.29
C THR A 539 27.51 -19.74 24.52
N ASP A 540 27.28 -19.38 25.78
CA ASP A 540 26.38 -18.29 26.17
C ASP A 540 27.12 -16.95 26.11
N ALA A 541 26.58 -15.99 25.34
CA ALA A 541 27.14 -14.65 25.17
C ALA A 541 26.78 -13.69 26.33
N THR A 542 25.89 -14.11 27.24
CA THR A 542 25.55 -13.31 28.41
C THR A 542 26.54 -13.51 29.56
N VAL A 543 26.48 -12.60 30.53
CA VAL A 543 27.25 -12.68 31.78
C VAL A 543 26.94 -13.94 32.60
N ASN A 544 25.79 -14.60 32.36
CA ASN A 544 25.35 -15.76 33.13
C ASN A 544 26.15 -17.04 32.79
N ALA A 545 26.79 -17.10 31.62
CA ALA A 545 27.62 -18.21 31.18
C ALA A 545 26.92 -19.59 31.23
N ASN A 546 25.63 -19.66 30.85
CA ASN A 546 24.86 -20.89 30.69
C ASN A 546 25.28 -21.66 29.44
N ASN A 547 26.55 -22.06 29.37
CA ASN A 547 27.12 -22.78 28.24
C ASN A 547 26.45 -24.15 28.05
N GLY A 548 26.12 -24.48 26.80
CA GLY A 548 25.45 -25.71 26.42
C GLY A 548 26.38 -26.90 26.26
N THR A 549 25.94 -28.05 26.78
CA THR A 549 26.50 -29.37 26.45
C THR A 549 25.69 -29.98 25.31
N ILE A 550 26.34 -30.22 24.17
CA ILE A 550 25.71 -30.72 22.95
C ILE A 550 25.55 -32.24 23.02
N ASN A 551 24.34 -32.74 22.80
CA ASN A 551 24.04 -34.16 22.64
C ASN A 551 23.54 -34.44 21.22
N GLY A 552 24.44 -34.89 20.36
CA GLY A 552 24.14 -35.41 19.02
C GLY A 552 23.78 -34.39 17.93
N ALA A 553 23.39 -33.16 18.28
CA ALA A 553 23.21 -32.09 17.30
C ALA A 553 24.53 -31.73 16.60
N VAL A 554 24.47 -31.37 15.32
CA VAL A 554 25.66 -31.07 14.49
C VAL A 554 25.60 -29.65 13.94
N ALA A 555 26.75 -29.09 13.55
CA ALA A 555 26.79 -27.76 12.96
C ALA A 555 26.15 -27.73 11.58
N GLY A 556 25.43 -26.65 11.28
CA GLY A 556 24.86 -26.37 9.96
C GLY A 556 24.89 -24.88 9.64
N THR A 557 24.35 -24.52 8.47
CA THR A 557 24.19 -23.12 8.06
C THR A 557 22.90 -22.56 8.65
N GLY A 558 23.00 -21.46 9.40
CA GLY A 558 21.87 -20.82 10.06
C GLY A 558 21.27 -19.66 9.26
N ALA A 559 20.19 -19.09 9.80
CA ALA A 559 19.62 -17.83 9.32
C ALA A 559 20.59 -16.66 9.55
N ILE A 560 21.36 -16.71 10.64
CA ILE A 560 22.47 -15.82 10.97
C ILE A 560 23.66 -16.74 11.25
N ASP A 561 24.72 -16.62 10.44
CA ASP A 561 25.89 -17.49 10.44
C ASP A 561 25.62 -19.01 10.45
N GLY A 562 25.56 -19.62 11.64
CA GLY A 562 25.49 -21.05 11.89
C GLY A 562 24.22 -21.48 12.60
N CYS A 563 24.01 -22.80 12.69
CA CYS A 563 22.94 -23.37 13.49
C CYS A 563 23.31 -24.74 14.06
N ALA A 564 22.52 -25.20 15.01
CA ALA A 564 22.46 -26.60 15.39
C ALA A 564 21.42 -27.34 14.52
N SER A 565 21.86 -28.36 13.80
CA SER A 565 21.01 -29.26 13.03
C SER A 565 20.63 -30.48 13.87
N PHE A 566 19.33 -30.76 13.92
CA PHE A 566 18.74 -31.84 14.71
C PHE A 566 18.06 -32.87 13.78
N ALA A 567 18.28 -34.15 14.03
CA ALA A 567 17.73 -35.30 13.28
C ALA A 567 16.38 -35.80 13.84
N GLY A 568 15.79 -35.10 14.80
CA GLY A 568 14.48 -35.43 15.37
C GLY A 568 14.44 -36.64 16.33
N SER A 569 15.59 -37.24 16.70
CA SER A 569 15.63 -38.38 17.62
C SER A 569 16.69 -38.24 18.72
N GLY A 570 16.25 -37.93 19.95
CA GLY A 570 17.08 -37.97 21.17
C GLY A 570 18.20 -36.91 21.27
N GLN A 571 18.25 -35.96 20.36
CA GLN A 571 19.26 -34.90 20.33
C GLN A 571 18.78 -33.65 21.08
N TYR A 572 19.70 -32.96 21.75
CA TYR A 572 19.41 -31.72 22.46
C TYR A 572 20.70 -30.95 22.77
N ILE A 573 20.56 -29.69 23.20
CA ILE A 573 21.64 -28.92 23.82
C ILE A 573 21.21 -28.63 25.26
N ASN A 574 21.98 -29.11 26.23
CA ASN A 574 21.70 -28.91 27.65
C ASN A 574 22.48 -27.70 28.18
N ILE A 575 21.79 -26.58 28.39
CA ILE A 575 22.35 -25.33 28.93
C ILE A 575 22.40 -25.26 30.47
N GLY A 576 22.12 -26.38 31.14
CA GLY A 576 22.23 -26.52 32.59
C GLY A 576 21.03 -26.03 33.38
N ASN A 577 21.25 -25.77 34.67
CA ASN A 577 20.21 -25.39 35.64
C ASN A 577 20.54 -24.10 36.41
N GLY A 578 21.31 -23.19 35.79
CA GLY A 578 21.68 -21.91 36.36
C GLY A 578 20.48 -21.12 36.88
N SER A 579 20.69 -20.30 37.91
CA SER A 579 19.60 -19.55 38.56
C SER A 579 18.90 -18.57 37.62
N SER A 580 19.60 -18.03 36.62
CA SER A 580 19.00 -17.14 35.60
C SER A 580 17.98 -17.85 34.70
N LEU A 581 18.03 -19.18 34.61
CA LEU A 581 17.07 -20.00 33.84
C LEU A 581 15.84 -20.43 34.68
N GLY A 582 15.78 -20.05 35.96
CA GLY A 582 14.68 -20.37 36.87
C GLY A 582 13.51 -19.38 36.78
N ILE A 583 13.09 -19.00 35.57
CA ILE A 583 12.13 -17.90 35.36
C ILE A 583 10.71 -18.34 35.72
N THR A 584 10.12 -17.73 36.74
CA THR A 584 8.73 -17.99 37.19
C THR A 584 7.76 -16.84 36.91
N GLY A 585 8.29 -15.68 36.50
CA GLY A 585 7.50 -14.50 36.13
C GLY A 585 7.30 -14.40 34.62
N SER A 586 7.14 -13.18 34.12
CA SER A 586 7.11 -12.90 32.68
C SER A 586 8.37 -13.42 32.01
N ILE A 587 8.19 -14.10 30.87
CA ILE A 587 9.27 -14.70 30.10
C ILE A 587 9.08 -14.39 28.62
N THR A 588 10.19 -14.19 27.93
CA THR A 588 10.27 -14.18 26.46
C THR A 588 11.22 -15.29 26.06
N LEU A 589 10.78 -16.16 25.14
CA LEU A 589 11.59 -17.18 24.51
C LEU A 589 11.59 -16.91 23.01
N GLU A 590 12.75 -16.88 22.39
CA GLU A 590 12.89 -16.60 20.97
C GLU A 590 13.99 -17.47 20.35
N ALA A 591 13.81 -17.86 19.09
CA ALA A 591 14.79 -18.59 18.30
C ALA A 591 14.48 -18.45 16.81
N TRP A 592 15.52 -18.43 15.97
CA TRP A 592 15.38 -18.71 14.54
C TRP A 592 15.35 -20.22 14.32
N ILE A 593 14.30 -20.71 13.67
CA ILE A 593 14.09 -22.15 13.43
C ILE A 593 13.84 -22.42 11.94
N ASN A 594 14.22 -23.62 11.48
CA ASN A 594 13.94 -24.13 10.14
C ASN A 594 13.42 -25.57 10.23
N PRO A 595 12.19 -25.79 10.73
CA PRO A 595 11.62 -27.12 10.87
C PRO A 595 11.41 -27.79 9.50
N THR A 596 11.87 -29.04 9.37
CA THR A 596 11.74 -29.84 8.13
C THR A 596 10.75 -30.99 8.26
N ASP A 597 10.23 -31.24 9.46
CA ASP A 597 9.30 -32.33 9.75
C ASP A 597 8.33 -31.91 10.86
N TYR A 598 7.04 -32.10 10.63
CA TYR A 598 5.94 -31.80 11.56
C TYR A 598 5.22 -33.08 12.01
N SER A 599 5.79 -34.26 11.74
CA SER A 599 5.22 -35.55 12.14
C SER A 599 5.21 -35.76 13.65
N ASN A 600 6.01 -35.01 14.39
CA ASN A 600 6.12 -35.03 15.84
C ASN A 600 6.14 -33.60 16.40
N TYR A 601 6.00 -33.46 17.72
CA TYR A 601 6.28 -32.20 18.42
C TYR A 601 7.73 -31.76 18.21
N ASN A 602 7.94 -30.50 17.80
CA ASN A 602 9.28 -29.95 17.60
C ASN A 602 9.66 -29.06 18.78
N GLY A 603 10.41 -29.60 19.74
CA GLY A 603 10.94 -28.85 20.87
C GLY A 603 11.97 -27.79 20.44
N ILE A 604 11.77 -26.54 20.87
CA ILE A 604 12.67 -25.42 20.57
C ILE A 604 13.49 -25.06 21.82
N ILE A 605 12.81 -24.65 22.90
CA ILE A 605 13.43 -24.33 24.20
C ILE A 605 12.52 -24.85 25.30
N GLY A 606 13.03 -25.73 26.16
CA GLY A 606 12.25 -26.30 27.26
C GLY A 606 13.05 -26.46 28.53
N LYS A 607 12.39 -26.21 29.66
CA LYS A 607 12.86 -26.59 30.99
C LYS A 607 11.80 -27.49 31.61
N THR A 608 11.96 -28.79 31.37
CA THR A 608 10.94 -29.82 31.66
C THR A 608 11.46 -30.87 32.65
N SER A 609 10.53 -31.58 33.30
CA SER A 609 10.83 -32.71 34.18
C SER A 609 9.75 -33.76 34.00
N GLY A 610 10.11 -34.96 33.54
CA GLY A 610 9.14 -36.04 33.29
C GLY A 610 8.14 -35.74 32.18
N GLY A 611 8.54 -34.97 31.15
CA GLY A 611 7.69 -34.58 30.03
C GLY A 611 6.70 -33.45 30.33
N LEU A 612 6.77 -32.84 31.51
CA LEU A 612 5.94 -31.68 31.90
C LEU A 612 6.80 -30.41 32.04
N PRO A 613 6.27 -29.23 31.65
CA PRO A 613 6.94 -27.94 31.86
C PRO A 613 7.24 -27.71 33.35
N LYS A 614 8.47 -27.28 33.65
CA LYS A 614 8.92 -26.91 35.00
C LYS A 614 10.11 -25.94 34.93
N PRO A 615 9.93 -24.66 34.55
CA PRO A 615 8.67 -23.89 34.50
C PRO A 615 8.10 -23.58 33.11
N TYR A 616 8.81 -23.84 32.01
CA TYR A 616 8.37 -23.42 30.66
C TYR A 616 8.75 -24.47 29.61
N ASP A 617 8.00 -24.48 28.52
CA ASP A 617 8.24 -25.33 27.34
C ASP A 617 7.74 -24.61 26.08
N PHE A 618 8.59 -24.46 25.08
CA PHE A 618 8.33 -23.78 23.82
C PHE A 618 8.64 -24.71 22.65
N TYR A 619 7.60 -25.08 21.91
CA TYR A 619 7.64 -26.10 20.86
C TYR A 619 6.60 -25.81 19.77
N LEU A 620 6.75 -26.44 18.60
CA LEU A 620 5.71 -26.49 17.56
C LEU A 620 4.88 -27.77 17.70
N ASP A 621 3.56 -27.65 17.51
CA ASP A 621 2.63 -28.78 17.55
C ASP A 621 2.83 -29.71 16.33
N GLN A 622 2.37 -30.95 16.47
CA GLN A 622 2.43 -31.95 15.40
C GLN A 622 1.26 -31.77 14.41
N GLY A 623 1.52 -31.98 13.12
CA GLY A 623 0.50 -32.11 12.09
C GLY A 623 -0.15 -30.81 11.57
N THR A 624 0.40 -29.65 11.93
CA THR A 624 0.03 -28.32 11.40
C THR A 624 1.27 -27.62 10.87
#